data_AF-A0A1H1MU57-F1
#
_entry.id   AF-A0A1H1MU57-F1
#
_cell.length_a   1.000
_cell.length_b   1.000
_cell.length_c   1.000
_cell.angle_alpha   90.00
_cell.angle_beta   90.00
_cell.angle_gamma   90.00
#
_symmetry.space_group_name_H-M   'P 1'
#
loop_
_entity.id
_entity.type
_entity.pdbx_description
1 polymer ?
#
loop_
_entity_poly.entity_id
_entity_poly.type
_entity_poly.pdbx_seq_one_letter_code
_entity_poly.pdbx_strand_id
1 'polypeptide(L)'
;MKNLIKLFILMLFVAPQFLSAQSITNVKTLLIENEYGNARLKVTPNTYDMTATKPTKLSGVYGLLVCYTYKGVKKALHQDLTYDFAKKGEKELFLGMSATKANIVINSALFYRRDLTAKKDYPKKTDCF
;
A
#
# COMPACT_ATOMS: atom_id res chain seq x y z
N MET A 1 9.95 -49.40 27.10
CA MET A 1 8.98 -48.83 26.13
C MET A 1 8.19 -47.63 26.72
N LYS A 2 8.85 -46.66 27.37
CA LYS A 2 8.17 -45.44 27.89
C LYS A 2 8.69 -44.14 27.25
N ASN A 3 9.78 -44.22 26.48
CA ASN A 3 10.43 -43.06 25.87
C ASN A 3 10.18 -42.91 24.36
N LEU A 4 9.58 -43.92 23.69
CA LEU A 4 9.22 -43.80 22.26
C LEU A 4 7.94 -42.99 22.02
N ILE A 5 7.01 -43.00 22.98
CA ILE A 5 5.70 -42.30 22.84
C ILE A 5 5.89 -40.76 22.90
N LYS A 6 6.97 -40.28 23.54
CA LYS A 6 7.26 -38.85 23.62
C LYS A 6 7.81 -38.26 22.31
N LEU A 7 8.28 -39.09 21.38
CA LEU A 7 8.86 -38.60 20.11
C LEU A 7 7.81 -38.43 19.00
N PHE A 8 6.64 -39.05 19.13
CA PHE A 8 5.59 -38.99 18.10
C PHE A 8 4.72 -37.72 18.17
N ILE A 9 4.69 -37.04 19.34
CA ILE A 9 3.84 -35.85 19.54
C ILE A 9 4.51 -34.56 19.03
N LEU A 10 5.83 -34.57 18.79
CA LEU A 10 6.57 -33.38 18.35
C LEU A 10 6.52 -33.15 16.82
N MET A 11 6.00 -34.11 16.03
CA MET A 11 5.96 -34.00 14.56
C MET A 11 4.70 -33.34 13.99
N LEU A 12 3.65 -33.13 14.81
CA LEU A 12 2.34 -32.68 14.30
C LEU A 12 2.16 -31.16 14.17
N PHE A 13 3.19 -30.35 14.44
CA PHE A 13 3.09 -28.88 14.37
C PHE A 13 3.95 -28.22 13.28
N VAL A 14 4.45 -28.99 12.31
CA VAL A 14 5.02 -28.42 11.09
C VAL A 14 4.02 -28.59 9.94
N ALA A 15 2.83 -28.01 10.10
CA ALA A 15 2.08 -27.63 8.92
C ALA A 15 2.91 -26.53 8.25
N PRO A 16 3.40 -26.71 7.01
CA PRO A 16 3.97 -25.59 6.29
C PRO A 16 2.86 -24.55 6.17
N GLN A 17 3.01 -23.44 6.88
CA GLN A 17 2.19 -22.27 6.71
C GLN A 17 2.53 -21.69 5.33
N PHE A 18 2.09 -22.36 4.27
CA PHE A 18 1.84 -21.73 2.99
C PHE A 18 0.64 -20.80 3.20
N LEU A 19 0.84 -19.75 3.99
CA LEU A 19 0.09 -18.51 3.82
C LEU A 19 0.41 -18.11 2.39
N SER A 20 -0.50 -18.46 1.47
CA SER A 20 -0.40 -18.11 0.06
C SER A 20 0.01 -16.66 0.01
N ALA A 21 1.22 -16.45 -0.46
CA ALA A 21 1.83 -15.15 -0.55
C ALA A 21 1.04 -14.42 -1.64
N GLN A 22 0.28 -13.37 -1.29
CA GLN A 22 -0.63 -12.68 -2.21
C GLN A 22 -0.09 -11.32 -2.65
N SER A 23 -0.40 -10.93 -3.89
CA SER A 23 -0.06 -9.59 -4.41
C SER A 23 -1.22 -8.62 -4.25
N ILE A 24 -0.94 -7.35 -3.95
CA ILE A 24 -1.97 -6.31 -3.88
C ILE A 24 -2.37 -5.88 -5.29
N THR A 25 -3.67 -5.81 -5.57
CA THR A 25 -4.22 -5.42 -6.88
C THR A 25 -4.91 -4.07 -6.86
N ASN A 26 -5.37 -3.61 -5.70
CA ASN A 26 -5.97 -2.30 -5.53
C ASN A 26 -5.82 -1.80 -4.09
N VAL A 27 -6.04 -0.51 -3.89
CA VAL A 27 -5.98 0.17 -2.60
C VAL A 27 -7.27 0.95 -2.35
N LYS A 28 -7.54 1.24 -1.08
CA LYS A 28 -8.53 2.21 -0.66
C LYS A 28 -7.82 3.41 -0.03
N THR A 29 -8.38 4.59 -0.23
CA THR A 29 -7.84 5.84 0.32
C THR A 29 -8.85 6.49 1.25
N LEU A 30 -8.37 7.03 2.37
CA LEU A 30 -9.18 7.77 3.34
C LEU A 30 -8.47 9.06 3.72
N LEU A 31 -9.14 10.19 3.55
CA LEU A 31 -8.64 11.48 4.02
C LEU A 31 -8.86 11.57 5.54
N ILE A 32 -7.78 11.62 6.30
CA ILE A 32 -7.77 11.70 7.77
C ILE A 32 -7.10 12.99 8.23
N GLU A 33 -7.26 13.33 9.49
CA GLU A 33 -6.46 14.36 10.17
C GLU A 33 -5.57 13.66 11.18
N ASN A 34 -4.31 14.06 11.24
CA ASN A 34 -3.40 13.57 12.27
C ASN A 34 -3.63 14.32 13.60
N GLU A 35 -2.91 13.92 14.63
CA GLU A 35 -2.97 14.53 15.97
C GLU A 35 -2.65 16.04 16.00
N TYR A 36 -1.99 16.57 14.95
CA TYR A 36 -1.65 17.98 14.79
C TYR A 36 -2.65 18.74 13.90
N GLY A 37 -3.80 18.15 13.57
CA GLY A 37 -4.84 18.76 12.73
C GLY A 37 -4.47 18.86 11.24
N ASN A 38 -3.39 18.22 10.79
CA ASN A 38 -2.99 18.22 9.39
C ASN A 38 -3.63 17.05 8.64
N ALA A 39 -4.17 17.33 7.46
CA ALA A 39 -4.72 16.34 6.54
C ALA A 39 -3.65 15.37 6.04
N ARG A 40 -3.95 14.07 6.13
CA ARG A 40 -3.17 12.97 5.57
C ARG A 40 -4.07 12.12 4.69
N LEU A 41 -3.51 11.56 3.62
CA LEU A 41 -4.20 10.50 2.88
C LEU A 41 -3.70 9.16 3.39
N LYS A 42 -4.54 8.44 4.13
CA LYS A 42 -4.28 7.06 4.52
C LYS A 42 -4.60 6.15 3.34
N VAL A 43 -3.63 5.34 2.94
CA VAL A 43 -3.71 4.39 1.83
C VAL A 43 -3.52 2.99 2.41
N THR A 44 -4.47 2.10 2.13
CA THR A 44 -4.45 0.71 2.61
C THR A 44 -4.73 -0.23 1.45
N PRO A 45 -4.11 -1.42 1.40
CA PRO A 45 -4.51 -2.46 0.48
C PRO A 45 -6.00 -2.76 0.61
N ASN A 46 -6.68 -2.95 -0.51
CA ASN A 46 -8.12 -3.24 -0.54
C ASN A 46 -8.41 -4.63 -1.09
N THR A 47 -7.75 -4.98 -2.20
CA THR A 47 -7.92 -6.26 -2.88
C THR A 47 -6.58 -6.90 -3.19
N TYR A 48 -6.61 -8.23 -3.30
CA TYR A 48 -5.43 -9.06 -3.51
C TYR A 48 -5.66 -10.06 -4.64
N ASP A 49 -4.59 -10.39 -5.35
CA ASP A 49 -4.52 -11.56 -6.21
C ASP A 49 -4.07 -12.75 -5.35
N MET A 50 -4.98 -13.70 -5.21
CA MET A 50 -4.80 -14.92 -4.41
C MET A 50 -3.85 -15.94 -5.05
N THR A 51 -3.58 -15.78 -6.35
CA THR A 51 -2.79 -16.70 -7.17
C THR A 51 -1.34 -16.23 -7.37
N ALA A 52 -1.10 -14.92 -7.32
CA ALA A 52 0.21 -14.33 -7.51
C ALA A 52 1.03 -14.28 -6.22
N THR A 53 2.30 -14.69 -6.29
CA THR A 53 3.24 -14.63 -5.17
C THR A 53 3.42 -13.21 -4.63
N LYS A 54 3.40 -13.07 -3.30
CA LYS A 54 3.68 -11.79 -2.61
C LYS A 54 5.07 -11.28 -3.04
N PRO A 55 5.17 -10.03 -3.49
CA PRO A 55 6.45 -9.42 -3.78
C PRO A 55 7.34 -9.38 -2.54
N THR A 56 8.60 -9.81 -2.69
CA THR A 56 9.62 -9.80 -1.62
C THR A 56 10.45 -8.51 -1.61
N LYS A 57 10.40 -7.73 -2.68
CA LYS A 57 11.08 -6.44 -2.79
C LYS A 57 10.49 -5.44 -1.78
N LEU A 58 11.35 -4.57 -1.26
CA LEU A 58 10.96 -3.49 -0.35
C LEU A 58 10.74 -2.14 -1.06
N SER A 59 10.94 -2.08 -2.38
CA SER A 59 10.72 -0.88 -3.20
C SER A 59 10.35 -1.27 -4.64
N GLY A 60 9.74 -0.34 -5.38
CA GLY A 60 9.58 -0.43 -6.82
C GLY A 60 8.51 -1.40 -7.31
N VAL A 61 7.58 -1.86 -6.45
CA VAL A 61 6.51 -2.79 -6.82
C VAL A 61 5.18 -2.06 -6.90
N TYR A 62 4.80 -1.35 -5.85
CA TYR A 62 3.50 -0.70 -5.74
C TYR A 62 3.63 0.81 -5.89
N GLY A 63 3.02 1.35 -6.94
CA GLY A 63 2.98 2.78 -7.24
C GLY A 63 1.60 3.38 -6.99
N LEU A 64 1.59 4.66 -6.64
CA LEU A 64 0.36 5.45 -6.51
C LEU A 64 0.56 6.86 -7.06
N LEU A 65 -0.32 7.28 -7.95
CA LEU A 65 -0.47 8.68 -8.35
C LEU A 65 -1.73 9.25 -7.70
N VAL A 66 -1.59 10.31 -6.92
CA VAL A 66 -2.70 11.04 -6.30
C VAL A 66 -2.79 12.42 -6.94
N CYS A 67 -3.92 12.71 -7.57
CA CYS A 67 -4.29 14.04 -8.03
C CYS A 67 -5.23 14.66 -6.99
N TYR A 68 -4.91 15.84 -6.49
CA TYR A 68 -5.68 16.50 -5.44
C TYR A 68 -5.65 18.02 -5.60
N THR A 69 -6.63 18.69 -5.01
CA THR A 69 -6.71 20.14 -5.01
C THR A 69 -6.46 20.63 -3.58
N TYR A 70 -5.51 21.55 -3.42
CA TYR A 70 -5.21 22.20 -2.15
C TYR A 70 -5.44 23.71 -2.29
N LYS A 71 -6.41 24.25 -1.55
CA LYS A 71 -6.78 25.68 -1.61
C LYS A 71 -7.00 26.18 -3.05
N GLY A 72 -7.74 25.42 -3.85
CA GLY A 72 -8.04 25.74 -5.25
C GLY A 72 -6.92 25.43 -6.26
N VAL A 73 -5.73 25.05 -5.80
CA VAL A 73 -4.60 24.72 -6.67
C VAL A 73 -4.49 23.21 -6.86
N LYS A 74 -4.53 22.74 -8.11
CA LYS A 74 -4.27 21.33 -8.45
C LYS A 74 -2.85 20.95 -8.03
N LYS A 75 -2.68 19.74 -7.51
CA LYS A 75 -1.41 19.16 -7.07
C LYS A 75 -1.38 17.67 -7.41
N ALA A 76 -0.17 17.15 -7.56
CA ALA A 76 0.07 15.75 -7.90
C ALA A 76 1.18 15.15 -7.03
N LEU A 77 0.90 14.00 -6.42
CA LEU A 77 1.82 13.25 -5.59
C LEU A 77 1.99 11.84 -6.19
N HIS A 78 3.23 11.46 -6.48
CA HIS A 78 3.55 10.13 -6.99
C HIS A 78 4.44 9.42 -5.96
N GLN A 79 4.01 8.26 -5.47
CA GLN A 79 4.60 7.61 -4.29
C GLN A 79 4.82 6.12 -4.52
N ASP A 80 5.90 5.62 -3.93
CA ASP A 80 6.13 4.19 -3.76
C ASP A 80 5.48 3.73 -2.46
N LEU A 81 4.63 2.70 -2.53
CA LEU A 81 3.92 2.13 -1.39
C LEU A 81 4.60 0.87 -0.85
N THR A 82 5.59 0.33 -1.56
CA THR A 82 6.10 -1.04 -1.36
C THR A 82 6.63 -1.26 0.05
N TYR A 83 7.48 -0.36 0.54
CA TYR A 83 8.08 -0.48 1.86
C TYR A 83 7.02 -0.44 2.97
N ASP A 84 6.16 0.57 2.95
CA ASP A 84 5.15 0.78 3.98
C ASP A 84 4.10 -0.36 3.98
N PHE A 85 3.70 -0.87 2.82
CA PHE A 85 2.85 -2.05 2.74
C PHE A 85 3.54 -3.31 3.25
N ALA A 86 4.84 -3.49 2.98
CA ALA A 86 5.59 -4.64 3.46
C ALA A 86 5.80 -4.62 4.98
N LYS A 87 5.91 -3.43 5.60
CA LYS A 87 6.30 -3.28 7.02
C LYS A 87 5.15 -2.88 7.96
N LYS A 88 4.21 -2.08 7.48
CA LYS A 88 3.13 -1.49 8.29
C LYS A 88 1.73 -1.94 7.83
N GLY A 89 1.61 -2.41 6.58
CA GLY A 89 0.33 -2.77 5.96
C GLY A 89 -0.48 -1.56 5.47
N GLU A 90 0.05 -0.34 5.64
CA GLU A 90 -0.60 0.90 5.25
C GLU A 90 0.42 2.01 5.03
N LYS A 91 0.04 3.08 4.34
CA LYS A 91 0.86 4.28 4.16
C LYS A 91 0.04 5.53 4.39
N GLU A 92 0.57 6.47 5.16
CA GLU A 92 0.02 7.81 5.27
C GLU A 92 0.82 8.79 4.41
N LEU A 93 0.12 9.52 3.55
CA LEU A 93 0.71 10.52 2.68
C LEU A 93 0.52 11.92 3.24
N PHE A 94 1.59 12.69 3.25
CA PHE A 94 1.54 14.13 3.51
C PHE A 94 1.04 14.87 2.28
N LEU A 95 0.00 15.70 2.44
CA LEU A 95 -0.61 16.44 1.32
C LEU A 95 -0.16 17.91 1.26
N GLY A 96 0.47 18.41 2.32
CA GLY A 96 1.02 19.77 2.40
C GLY A 96 1.02 20.30 3.83
N MET A 97 1.88 21.28 4.10
CA MET A 97 1.87 21.99 5.37
C MET A 97 0.56 22.75 5.55
N SER A 98 -0.03 22.68 6.75
CA SER A 98 -1.30 23.34 7.06
C SER A 98 -2.44 22.93 6.13
N ALA A 99 -2.34 21.75 5.50
CA ALA A 99 -3.47 21.12 4.84
C ALA A 99 -4.43 20.63 5.91
N THR A 100 -5.73 20.91 5.78
CA THR A 100 -6.80 20.41 6.64
C THR A 100 -7.83 19.71 5.76
N LYS A 101 -8.74 18.91 6.32
CA LYS A 101 -9.77 18.25 5.48
C LYS A 101 -10.60 19.24 4.70
N ALA A 102 -10.88 20.40 5.28
CA ALA A 102 -11.71 21.43 4.65
C ALA A 102 -11.07 22.08 3.41
N ASN A 103 -9.75 22.03 3.27
CA ASN A 103 -9.04 22.69 2.16
C ASN A 103 -8.36 21.72 1.18
N ILE A 104 -8.63 20.42 1.34
CA ILE A 104 -8.15 19.34 0.46
C ILE A 104 -9.33 18.64 -0.18
N VAL A 105 -9.27 18.48 -1.50
CA VAL A 105 -10.15 17.59 -2.26
C VAL A 105 -9.30 16.57 -2.98
N ILE A 106 -9.52 15.28 -2.72
CA ILE A 106 -8.88 14.21 -3.49
C ILE A 106 -9.66 14.04 -4.79
N ASN A 107 -9.04 14.36 -5.93
CA ASN A 107 -9.68 14.25 -7.23
C ASN A 107 -9.60 12.82 -7.75
N SER A 108 -8.43 12.18 -7.62
CA SER A 108 -8.24 10.77 -7.98
C SER A 108 -7.03 10.16 -7.27
N ALA A 109 -7.04 8.83 -7.14
CA ALA A 109 -5.92 8.04 -6.67
C ALA A 109 -5.78 6.80 -7.57
N LEU A 110 -4.73 6.77 -8.39
CA LEU A 110 -4.44 5.71 -9.34
C LEU A 110 -3.33 4.81 -8.81
N PHE A 111 -3.71 3.60 -8.42
CA PHE A 111 -2.79 2.54 -7.99
C PHE A 111 -2.35 1.69 -9.19
N TYR A 112 -1.10 1.26 -9.20
CA TYR A 112 -0.58 0.37 -10.24
C TYR A 112 0.64 -0.44 -9.80
N ARG A 113 0.92 -1.51 -10.55
CA ARG A 113 2.08 -2.39 -10.36
C ARG A 113 3.27 -1.90 -11.19
N ARG A 114 4.23 -1.26 -10.54
CA ARG A 114 5.46 -0.75 -11.17
C ARG A 114 6.31 -1.86 -11.76
N ASP A 115 6.36 -3.00 -11.10
CA ASP A 115 7.12 -4.17 -11.54
C ASP A 115 6.48 -4.92 -12.72
N LEU A 116 5.20 -4.66 -13.02
CA LEU A 116 4.47 -5.22 -14.16
C LEU A 116 4.19 -4.20 -15.28
N THR A 117 4.50 -2.93 -15.06
CA THR A 117 4.26 -1.85 -16.02
C THR A 117 5.60 -1.38 -16.59
N ALA A 118 5.70 -1.12 -17.89
CA ALA A 118 6.94 -0.55 -18.41
C ALA A 118 7.10 0.90 -17.91
N LYS A 119 8.34 1.32 -17.60
CA LYS A 119 8.63 2.64 -17.00
C LYS A 119 8.07 3.83 -17.81
N LYS A 120 8.05 3.71 -19.15
CA LYS A 120 7.50 4.73 -20.05
C LYS A 120 5.97 4.91 -19.92
N ASP A 121 5.30 3.88 -19.43
CA ASP A 121 3.83 3.78 -19.28
C ASP A 121 3.38 4.01 -17.83
N TYR A 122 4.31 4.39 -16.93
CA TYR A 122 3.94 4.81 -15.58
C TYR A 122 3.06 6.07 -15.64
N PRO A 123 1.99 6.14 -14.82
CA PRO A 123 1.21 7.36 -14.65
C PRO A 123 2.10 8.55 -14.30
N LYS A 124 1.88 9.68 -14.99
CA LYS A 124 2.72 10.87 -14.84
C LYS A 124 1.96 11.92 -14.05
N LYS A 125 2.71 12.74 -13.30
CA LYS A 125 2.12 13.87 -12.56
C LYS A 125 1.42 14.88 -13.48
N THR A 126 1.87 15.00 -14.73
CA THR A 126 1.26 15.85 -15.75
C THR A 126 -0.18 15.46 -16.07
N ASP A 127 -0.56 14.21 -15.82
CA ASP A 127 -1.91 13.70 -16.11
C ASP A 127 -2.95 14.23 -15.10
N CYS A 128 -2.51 14.91 -14.03
CA CYS A 128 -3.37 15.53 -13.03
C CYS A 128 -3.80 16.97 -13.34
N PHE A 129 -3.23 17.60 -14.38
CA PHE A 129 -3.37 19.04 -14.65
C PHE A 129 -4.18 19.30 -15.92
#